data_AF-A0A4V3BEN7-F1
#
_entry.id   AF-A0A4V3BEN7-F1
#
_cell.length_a   1.000
_cell.length_b   1.000
_cell.length_c   1.000
_cell.angle_alpha   90.00
_cell.angle_beta   90.00
_cell.angle_gamma   90.00
#
_symmetry.space_group_name_H-M   'P 1'
#
loop_
_entity.id
_entity.type
_entity.pdbx_description
1 polymer ?
#
loop_
_entity_poly.entity_id
_entity_poly.type
_entity_poly.pdbx_seq_one_letter_code
_entity_poly.pdbx_strand_id
1 'polypeptide(L)'
;LIHMYASWYMRGEEGYSRFFAYTNLFIASMVVLVLADNLLLMYLGWEGVGLCSYLLIGFYYTDPKNGAAAMKAFVVTRVGDVFLAFALFILYNELGTLNFREMVELAPAHFADGNNMLMWATLMLLG
;
A
#
# COMPACT_ATOMS: atom_id res chain seq x y z
N LEU A 1 16.15 -9.91 -10.78
CA LEU A 1 17.28 -8.96 -11.05
C LEU A 1 17.76 -8.31 -9.76
N ILE A 2 16.93 -7.52 -9.07
CA ILE A 2 17.31 -6.81 -7.83
C ILE A 2 17.81 -7.79 -6.73
N HIS A 3 17.18 -8.96 -6.57
CA HIS A 3 17.64 -9.96 -5.58
C HIS A 3 19.03 -10.52 -5.86
N MET A 4 19.39 -10.71 -7.14
CA MET A 4 20.72 -11.18 -7.53
C MET A 4 21.77 -10.10 -7.26
N TYR A 5 21.45 -8.84 -7.57
CA TYR A 5 22.32 -7.71 -7.25
C TYR A 5 22.49 -7.54 -5.74
N ALA A 6 21.40 -7.58 -4.98
CA ALA A 6 21.42 -7.45 -3.53
C ALA A 6 22.14 -8.61 -2.84
N SER A 7 22.04 -9.84 -3.37
CA SER A 7 22.80 -10.99 -2.86
C SER A 7 24.31 -10.76 -2.97
N TRP A 8 24.76 -10.16 -4.07
CA TRP A 8 26.17 -9.81 -4.24
C TRP A 8 26.57 -8.60 -3.39
N TYR A 9 25.74 -7.56 -3.31
CA TYR A 9 25.99 -6.33 -2.56
C TYR A 9 26.06 -6.57 -1.03
N MET A 10 25.17 -7.40 -0.48
CA MET A 10 25.11 -7.70 0.96
C MET A 10 26.11 -8.78 1.39
N ARG A 11 27.02 -9.24 0.51
CA ARG A 11 28.04 -10.23 0.89
C ARG A 11 29.02 -9.61 1.89
N GLY A 12 29.01 -10.14 3.11
CA GLY A 12 29.91 -9.70 4.19
C GLY A 12 29.30 -8.66 5.12
N GLU A 13 28.07 -8.21 4.87
CA GLU A 13 27.33 -7.31 5.76
C GLU A 13 26.54 -8.10 6.82
N GLU A 14 26.43 -7.55 8.03
CA GLU A 14 25.59 -8.12 9.08
C GLU A 14 24.11 -7.99 8.72
N GLY A 15 23.30 -9.03 8.98
CA GLY A 15 21.85 -8.99 8.75
C GLY A 15 21.39 -9.43 7.35
N TYR A 16 22.20 -10.19 6.61
CA TYR A 16 21.82 -10.78 5.31
C TYR A 16 20.44 -11.46 5.33
N SER A 17 20.16 -12.29 6.35
CA SER A 17 18.87 -12.98 6.49
C SER A 17 17.69 -12.03 6.69
N ARG A 18 17.89 -10.93 7.44
CA ARG A 18 16.87 -9.91 7.67
C ARG A 18 16.55 -9.14 6.39
N PHE A 19 17.56 -8.74 5.65
CA PHE A 19 17.38 -8.02 4.38
C PHE A 19 16.56 -8.86 3.39
N PHE A 20 16.93 -10.13 3.21
CA PHE A 20 16.20 -11.04 2.33
C PHE A 20 14.79 -11.35 2.83
N ALA A 21 14.58 -11.48 4.15
CA ALA A 21 13.24 -11.65 4.71
C ALA A 21 12.33 -10.45 4.40
N TYR A 22 12.82 -9.21 4.59
CA TYR A 22 12.06 -8.00 4.26
C TYR A 22 11.81 -7.86 2.76
N THR A 23 12.78 -8.22 1.92
CA THR A 23 12.62 -8.14 0.46
C THR A 23 11.64 -9.19 -0.07
N ASN A 24 11.64 -10.39 0.51
CA ASN A 24 10.65 -11.42 0.20
C ASN A 24 9.24 -11.00 0.65
N LEU A 25 9.12 -10.40 1.83
CA LEU A 25 7.85 -9.87 2.32
C LEU A 25 7.34 -8.74 1.41
N PHE A 26 8.24 -7.87 0.94
CA PHE A 26 7.90 -6.81 -0.01
C PHE A 26 7.33 -7.38 -1.31
N ILE A 27 7.94 -8.43 -1.87
CA ILE A 27 7.41 -9.11 -3.07
C ILE A 27 6.05 -9.74 -2.77
N ALA A 28 5.92 -10.44 -1.63
CA ALA A 28 4.65 -11.07 -1.25
C ALA A 28 3.52 -10.03 -1.15
N SER A 29 3.76 -8.91 -0.47
CA SER A 29 2.81 -7.80 -0.38
C SER A 29 2.48 -7.19 -1.74
N MET A 30 3.48 -7.02 -2.61
CA MET A 30 3.25 -6.50 -3.97
C MET A 30 2.42 -7.47 -4.82
N VAL A 31 2.64 -8.78 -4.69
CA VAL A 31 1.83 -9.79 -5.39
C VAL A 31 0.39 -9.78 -4.88
N VAL A 32 0.17 -9.68 -3.56
CA VAL A 32 -1.18 -9.54 -2.98
C VAL A 32 -1.87 -8.29 -3.51
N LEU A 33 -1.16 -7.16 -3.57
CA LEU A 33 -1.68 -5.89 -4.08
C LEU A 33 -2.13 -6.01 -5.54
N VAL A 34 -1.30 -6.63 -6.39
CA VAL A 34 -1.59 -6.77 -7.84
C VAL A 34 -2.70 -7.79 -8.12
N LEU A 35 -2.78 -8.86 -7.32
CA LEU A 35 -3.80 -9.90 -7.47
C LEU A 35 -5.10 -9.60 -6.74
N ALA A 36 -5.21 -8.44 -6.07
CA ALA A 36 -6.40 -8.08 -5.34
C ALA A 36 -7.59 -7.89 -6.29
N ASP A 37 -8.67 -8.63 -6.04
CA ASP A 37 -9.95 -8.53 -6.75
C ASP A 37 -10.95 -7.60 -6.06
N ASN A 38 -10.62 -7.16 -4.85
CA ASN A 38 -11.40 -6.25 -4.05
C ASN A 38 -10.52 -5.17 -3.40
N LEU A 39 -11.15 -4.02 -3.13
CA LEU A 39 -10.50 -2.85 -2.53
C LEU A 39 -9.87 -3.15 -1.17
N LEU A 40 -10.48 -4.05 -0.38
CA LEU A 40 -10.01 -4.39 0.96
C LEU A 40 -8.69 -5.20 0.91
N LEU A 41 -8.60 -6.16 -0.01
CA LEU A 41 -7.41 -6.97 -0.23
C LEU A 41 -6.29 -6.13 -0.85
N MET A 42 -6.65 -5.19 -1.73
CA MET A 42 -5.71 -4.20 -2.26
C MET A 42 -5.16 -3.33 -1.12
N TYR A 43 -6.03 -2.85 -0.23
CA TYR A 43 -5.64 -2.07 0.96
C TYR A 43 -4.67 -2.87 1.84
N LEU A 44 -4.96 -4.15 2.11
CA LEU A 44 -4.06 -5.02 2.87
C LEU A 44 -2.68 -5.18 2.19
N GLY A 45 -2.64 -5.35 0.86
CA GLY A 45 -1.40 -5.40 0.09
C GLY A 45 -0.63 -4.08 0.18
N TRP A 46 -1.33 -2.96 0.09
CA TRP A 46 -0.79 -1.60 0.18
C TRP A 46 -0.12 -1.33 1.53
N GLU A 47 -0.80 -1.66 2.63
CA GLU A 47 -0.28 -1.60 3.99
C GLU A 47 1.00 -2.44 4.16
N GLY A 48 0.99 -3.65 3.59
CA GLY A 48 2.14 -4.54 3.60
C GLY A 48 3.35 -3.94 2.88
N VAL A 49 3.14 -3.33 1.71
CA VAL A 49 4.19 -2.63 0.95
C VAL A 49 4.74 -1.43 1.76
N GLY A 50 3.87 -0.65 2.42
CA GLY A 50 4.27 0.44 3.30
C GLY A 50 5.14 -0.01 4.48
N LEU A 51 4.72 -1.07 5.17
CA LEU A 51 5.48 -1.67 6.29
C LEU A 51 6.84 -2.20 5.83
N CYS A 52 6.90 -2.92 4.70
CA CYS A 52 8.15 -3.45 4.18
C CYS A 52 9.12 -2.33 3.78
N SER A 53 8.59 -1.24 3.20
CA SER A 53 9.39 -0.06 2.84
C SER A 53 9.99 0.61 4.07
N TYR A 54 9.22 0.74 5.16
CA TYR A 54 9.73 1.24 6.44
C TYR A 54 10.88 0.38 6.99
N LEU A 55 10.71 -0.95 6.98
CA LEU A 55 11.73 -1.88 7.48
C LEU A 55 13.01 -1.88 6.65
N LEU A 56 12.90 -1.70 5.32
CA LEU A 56 14.04 -1.62 4.42
C LEU A 56 14.79 -0.28 4.52
N ILE A 57 14.07 0.85 4.65
CA ILE A 57 14.71 2.17 4.86
C ILE A 57 15.41 2.22 6.23
N GLY A 58 14.78 1.65 7.25
CA GLY A 58 15.33 1.53 8.60
C GLY A 58 16.31 0.38 8.80
N PHE A 59 16.78 -0.29 7.73
CA PHE A 59 17.62 -1.48 7.85
C PHE A 59 18.92 -1.22 8.64
N TYR A 60 19.57 -0.08 8.37
CA TYR A 60 20.73 0.40 9.13
C TYR A 60 20.29 1.17 10.37
N TYR A 61 19.68 0.47 11.31
CA TYR A 61 19.11 1.00 12.57
C TYR A 61 20.15 1.60 13.53
N THR A 62 21.44 1.37 13.28
CA THR A 62 22.55 1.90 14.09
C THR A 62 22.71 3.41 13.96
N ASP A 63 22.29 4.01 12.83
CA ASP A 63 22.25 5.46 12.66
C ASP A 63 20.83 5.99 12.97
N PRO A 64 20.66 6.83 14.01
CA PRO A 64 19.39 7.48 14.33
C PRO A 64 18.77 8.26 13.16
N LYS A 65 19.59 8.77 12.23
CA LYS A 65 19.11 9.48 11.03
C LYS A 65 18.32 8.57 10.10
N ASN A 66 18.75 7.31 9.95
CA ASN A 66 18.07 6.34 9.10
C ASN A 66 16.71 5.95 9.70
N GLY A 67 16.63 5.81 11.03
CA GLY A 67 15.37 5.61 11.73
C GLY A 67 14.41 6.79 11.55
N ALA A 68 14.90 8.02 11.65
CA ALA A 68 14.08 9.22 11.42
C ALA A 68 13.60 9.31 9.96
N ALA A 69 14.45 8.96 8.99
CA ALA A 69 14.07 8.92 7.58
C ALA A 69 12.99 7.87 7.29
N ALA A 70 13.15 6.66 7.86
CA ALA A 70 12.15 5.59 7.76
C ALA A 70 10.81 6.06 8.34
N MET A 71 10.82 6.65 9.54
CA MET A 71 9.59 7.16 10.18
C MET A 71 8.92 8.25 9.35
N LYS A 72 9.69 9.18 8.78
CA LYS A 72 9.14 10.23 7.90
C LYS A 72 8.45 9.61 6.67
N ALA A 73 9.09 8.65 6.02
CA ALA A 73 8.51 7.96 4.87
C ALA A 73 7.24 7.19 5.25
N PHE A 74 7.24 6.54 6.41
CA PHE A 74 6.07 5.82 6.92
C PHE A 74 4.90 6.76 7.27
N VAL A 75 5.15 7.90 7.90
CA VAL A 75 4.08 8.86 8.22
C VAL A 75 3.43 9.41 6.93
N VAL A 76 4.22 9.74 5.92
CA VAL A 76 3.68 10.26 4.64
C VAL A 76 2.82 9.21 3.94
N THR A 77 3.26 7.94 3.93
CA THR A 77 2.46 6.84 3.38
C THR A 77 1.19 6.60 4.20
N ARG A 78 1.28 6.66 5.53
CA ARG A 78 0.11 6.54 6.41
C ARG A 78 -0.96 7.59 6.21
N VAL A 79 -0.57 8.83 5.91
CA VAL A 79 -1.55 9.87 5.59
C VAL A 79 -2.31 9.51 4.31
N GLY A 80 -1.62 9.00 3.29
CA GLY A 80 -2.26 8.49 2.07
C GLY A 80 -3.21 7.31 2.35
N ASP A 81 -2.79 6.37 3.20
CA ASP A 81 -3.60 5.21 3.56
C ASP A 81 -4.92 5.62 4.24
N VAL A 82 -4.92 6.69 5.04
CA VAL A 82 -6.14 7.20 5.68
C VAL A 82 -7.13 7.74 4.64
N PHE A 83 -6.67 8.45 3.61
CA PHE A 83 -7.55 8.90 2.52
C PHE A 83 -8.12 7.70 1.74
N LEU A 84 -7.28 6.70 1.46
CA LEU A 84 -7.72 5.46 0.81
C LEU A 84 -8.76 4.71 1.67
N ALA A 85 -8.57 4.66 2.99
CA ALA A 85 -9.53 4.04 3.90
C ALA A 85 -10.87 4.79 3.92
N PHE A 86 -10.87 6.13 3.93
CA PHE A 86 -12.09 6.92 3.83
C PHE A 86 -12.81 6.70 2.49
N ALA A 87 -12.08 6.68 1.37
CA ALA A 87 -12.66 6.36 0.08
C ALA A 87 -13.32 4.98 0.08
N LEU A 88 -12.69 3.99 0.72
CA LEU A 88 -13.20 2.62 0.84
C LEU A 88 -14.50 2.56 1.67
N PHE A 89 -14.59 3.31 2.78
CA PHE A 89 -15.82 3.39 3.57
C PHE A 89 -16.97 4.08 2.82
N ILE A 90 -16.67 5.16 2.09
CA ILE A 90 -17.69 5.87 1.30
C ILE A 90 -18.19 4.98 0.17
N LEU A 91 -17.29 4.31 -0.56
CA LEU A 91 -17.66 3.39 -1.64
C LEU A 91 -18.50 2.22 -1.12
N TYR A 92 -18.16 1.66 0.03
CA TYR A 92 -18.96 0.61 0.64
C TYR A 92 -20.35 1.10 1.04
N ASN A 93 -20.47 2.32 1.57
CA ASN A 93 -21.77 2.88 1.96
C ASN A 93 -22.68 3.19 0.76
N GLU A 94 -22.11 3.64 -0.36
CA GLU A 94 -22.85 4.01 -1.58
C GLU A 94 -23.19 2.80 -2.46
N LEU A 95 -22.21 1.90 -2.68
CA LEU A 95 -22.34 0.78 -3.64
C LEU A 95 -22.64 -0.55 -2.95
N GLY A 96 -22.45 -0.67 -1.64
CA GLY A 96 -22.63 -1.91 -0.89
C GLY A 96 -21.62 -3.02 -1.22
N THR A 97 -20.66 -2.75 -2.11
CA THR A 97 -19.67 -3.71 -2.60
C THR A 97 -18.29 -3.08 -2.63
N LEU A 98 -17.26 -3.92 -2.45
CA LEU A 98 -15.85 -3.57 -2.53
C LEU A 98 -15.15 -4.27 -3.70
N ASN A 99 -15.90 -5.01 -4.53
CA ASN A 99 -15.35 -5.77 -5.63
C ASN A 99 -15.21 -4.88 -6.87
N PHE A 100 -14.06 -4.90 -7.54
CA PHE A 100 -13.79 -3.97 -8.65
C PHE A 100 -14.81 -4.09 -9.78
N ARG A 101 -15.23 -5.31 -10.09
CA ARG A 101 -16.16 -5.57 -11.19
C ARG A 101 -17.55 -5.00 -10.91
N GLU A 102 -18.09 -5.29 -9.74
CA GLU A 102 -19.42 -4.83 -9.33
C GLU A 102 -19.45 -3.31 -9.17
N MET A 103 -18.36 -2.70 -8.65
CA MET A 103 -18.25 -1.25 -8.55
C MET A 103 -18.29 -0.57 -9.93
N VAL A 104 -17.60 -1.12 -10.95
CA VAL A 104 -17.60 -0.52 -12.30
C VAL A 104 -18.97 -0.65 -12.98
N GLU A 105 -19.70 -1.73 -12.71
CA GLU A 105 -21.04 -1.95 -13.26
C GLU A 105 -22.10 -1.05 -12.57
N LEU A 106 -22.00 -0.84 -11.26
CA LEU A 106 -22.95 -0.03 -10.47
C LEU A 106 -22.63 1.48 -10.47
N ALA A 107 -21.36 1.86 -10.65
CA ALA A 107 -20.91 3.25 -10.67
C ALA A 107 -21.71 4.15 -11.63
N PRO A 108 -21.92 3.83 -12.92
CA PRO A 108 -22.64 4.72 -13.84
C PRO A 108 -24.11 4.94 -13.45
N ALA A 109 -24.74 3.99 -12.75
CA ALA A 109 -26.11 4.16 -12.26
C ALA A 109 -26.19 5.17 -11.12
N HIS A 110 -25.23 5.15 -10.18
CA HIS A 110 -25.19 6.07 -9.05
C HIS A 110 -24.57 7.45 -9.39
N PHE A 111 -23.76 7.55 -10.44
CA PHE A 111 -23.23 8.83 -10.93
C PHE A 111 -24.31 9.70 -11.62
N ALA A 112 -25.35 9.07 -12.19
CA ALA A 112 -26.46 9.78 -12.84
C ALA A 112 -27.36 10.54 -11.86
N ASP A 113 -27.36 10.15 -10.58
CA ASP A 113 -28.15 10.79 -9.51
C ASP A 113 -27.51 12.09 -8.96
N GLY A 114 -26.35 12.51 -9.47
CA GLY A 114 -25.70 13.76 -9.06
C GLY A 114 -25.11 13.72 -7.64
N ASN A 115 -24.74 12.53 -7.15
CA ASN A 115 -24.26 12.35 -5.79
C ASN A 115 -22.82 12.88 -5.63
N ASN A 116 -22.68 14.07 -5.02
CA ASN A 116 -21.40 14.69 -4.69
C ASN A 116 -20.49 13.77 -3.85
N MET A 117 -21.05 12.84 -3.10
CA MET A 117 -20.29 11.94 -2.21
C MET A 117 -19.41 10.96 -3.00
N LEU A 118 -19.84 10.51 -4.19
CA LEU A 118 -19.03 9.71 -5.10
C LEU A 118 -17.89 10.51 -5.73
N MET A 119 -18.11 11.81 -6.01
CA MET A 119 -17.04 12.69 -6.48
C MET A 119 -15.95 12.86 -5.41
N TRP A 120 -16.33 13.07 -4.15
CA TRP A 120 -15.40 13.11 -3.02
C TRP A 120 -14.66 11.78 -2.84
N ALA A 121 -15.34 10.65 -2.99
CA ALA A 121 -14.69 9.32 -2.92
C ALA A 121 -13.64 9.14 -4.02
N THR A 122 -13.93 9.55 -5.27
CA THR A 122 -12.95 9.48 -6.37
C THR A 122 -11.76 10.42 -6.19
N LEU A 123 -11.98 11.62 -5.64
CA LEU A 123 -10.91 12.56 -5.29
C LEU A 123 -10.01 11.99 -4.19
N MET A 124 -10.59 11.42 -3.13
CA MET A 124 -9.84 10.80 -2.04
C MET A 124 -9.09 9.53 -2.48
N LEU A 125 -9.54 8.86 -3.53
CA LEU A 125 -8.84 7.72 -4.14
C LEU A 125 -7.60 8.14 -4.95
N LEU A 126 -7.58 9.36 -5.48
CA LEU A 126 -6.45 9.91 -6.23
C LEU A 126 -5.36 10.51 -5.32
N GLY A 127 -5.72 10.91 -4.09
CA GLY A 127 -4.83 11.55 -3.12
C GLY A 127 -4.82 13.07 -3.24
#